data_AF-A0A3N5N7X0-F1
#
_entry.id   AF-A0A3N5N7X0-F1
#
_cell.length_a   1.000
_cell.length_b   1.000
_cell.length_c   1.000
_cell.angle_alpha   90.00
_cell.angle_beta   90.00
_cell.angle_gamma   90.00
#
_symmetry.space_group_name_H-M   'P 1'
#
loop_
_entity.id
_entity.type
_entity.pdbx_description
1 polymer ?
#
loop_
_entity_poly.entity_id
_entity_poly.type
_entity_poly.pdbx_seq_one_letter_code
_entity_poly.pdbx_strand_id
1 'polypeptide(L)'
;PFSVNYFSSSSGIPVSSWVFPQDREAGFFDFGMAALPLDFFESYIGTYPFSKLANVQSKTVYGGMENAGCIFYHENAITGKRDQEQLIAHEIAHQWFGDAVTEGDWHHIWLSEGFATYLADLYLEERFGTDSMFSSLVEEREQVIRFTKMAFFPVIDTTRPVSVGLLNPNTYEKAAWFLHMLRSETGDSIFRECIRSFYRNFRYGNVLTEDFLSVVDSVSGKSYRSFFDQWLRIAGHPIISASWEQSGPEILLRIRQCQVHHVYSFPLDLQVVSGGVTEERTVYVDRAVQDFRIPFSREKADIRLDPGCRLLFEYCPEDQ
;
A
#
# COMPACT_ATOMS: atom_id res chain seq x y z
N PRO A 1 25.84 -23.82 -14.26
CA PRO A 1 25.56 -24.12 -12.84
C PRO A 1 25.38 -22.80 -12.09
N PHE A 2 24.52 -22.70 -11.08
CA PHE A 2 24.41 -21.51 -10.24
C PHE A 2 25.59 -21.42 -9.25
N SER A 3 25.98 -20.19 -8.90
CA SER A 3 26.70 -19.91 -7.66
C SER A 3 25.68 -19.82 -6.53
N VAL A 4 25.94 -20.50 -5.40
CA VAL A 4 25.00 -20.57 -4.29
C VAL A 4 25.63 -20.07 -2.99
N ASN A 5 24.89 -19.23 -2.26
CA ASN A 5 25.22 -18.81 -0.90
C ASN A 5 24.08 -19.18 0.04
N TYR A 6 24.42 -19.55 1.28
CA TYR A 6 23.46 -19.97 2.31
C TYR A 6 23.62 -19.10 3.55
N PHE A 7 22.49 -18.73 4.14
CA PHE A 7 22.40 -18.01 5.41
C PHE A 7 21.05 -18.32 6.07
N SER A 8 20.68 -17.62 7.13
CA SER A 8 19.42 -17.86 7.83
C SER A 8 18.80 -16.56 8.30
N SER A 9 17.48 -16.58 8.45
CA SER A 9 16.74 -15.55 9.18
C SER A 9 17.09 -15.59 10.67
N SER A 10 16.69 -14.57 11.42
CA SER A 10 16.86 -14.51 12.89
C SER A 10 16.09 -15.64 13.61
N SER A 11 14.98 -16.11 13.03
CA SER A 11 14.20 -17.26 13.53
C SER A 11 14.78 -18.63 13.12
N GLY A 12 15.84 -18.65 12.30
CA GLY A 12 16.52 -19.88 11.86
C GLY A 12 15.96 -20.50 10.58
N ILE A 13 15.11 -19.81 9.83
CA ILE A 13 14.66 -20.27 8.51
C ILE A 13 15.86 -20.28 7.56
N PRO A 14 16.16 -21.41 6.88
CA PRO A 14 17.20 -21.47 5.87
C PRO A 14 16.89 -20.54 4.69
N VAL A 15 17.81 -19.62 4.40
CA VAL A 15 17.74 -18.72 3.24
C VAL A 15 18.90 -19.02 2.30
N SER A 16 18.64 -18.96 1.00
CA SER A 16 19.68 -19.17 -0.02
C SER A 16 19.58 -18.17 -1.16
N SER A 17 20.73 -17.85 -1.75
CA SER A 17 20.86 -17.03 -2.95
C SER A 17 21.42 -17.89 -4.08
N TRP A 18 20.74 -17.92 -5.21
CA TRP A 18 21.13 -18.68 -6.40
C TRP A 18 21.32 -17.71 -7.55
N VAL A 19 22.57 -17.43 -7.93
CA VAL A 19 22.91 -16.42 -8.94
C VAL A 19 23.77 -17.02 -10.04
N PHE A 20 23.73 -16.45 -11.24
CA PHE A 20 24.60 -16.89 -12.32
C PHE A 20 26.08 -16.71 -11.93
N PRO A 21 26.99 -17.58 -12.39
CA PRO A 21 28.38 -17.53 -11.97
C PRO A 21 29.06 -16.18 -12.17
N GLN A 22 28.75 -15.49 -13.28
CA GLN A 22 29.31 -14.17 -13.60
C GLN A 22 28.84 -13.06 -12.65
N ASP A 23 27.68 -13.23 -12.01
CA ASP A 23 27.06 -12.23 -11.14
C ASP A 23 27.28 -12.57 -9.65
N ARG A 24 28.16 -13.54 -9.35
CA ARG A 24 28.31 -14.10 -8.00
C ARG A 24 28.46 -13.06 -6.90
N GLU A 25 29.39 -12.13 -7.05
CA GLU A 25 29.69 -11.13 -6.00
C GLU A 25 28.53 -10.15 -5.82
N ALA A 26 28.04 -9.57 -6.92
CA ALA A 26 26.92 -8.64 -6.91
C ALA A 26 25.63 -9.29 -6.39
N GLY A 27 25.28 -10.48 -6.90
CA GLY A 27 24.05 -11.15 -6.55
C GLY A 27 24.02 -11.70 -5.13
N PHE A 28 25.15 -12.15 -4.59
CA PHE A 28 25.23 -12.49 -3.16
C PHE A 28 25.14 -11.25 -2.27
N PHE A 29 25.67 -10.11 -2.71
CA PHE A 29 25.54 -8.86 -1.98
C PHE A 29 24.08 -8.38 -1.94
N ASP A 30 23.40 -8.37 -3.08
CA ASP A 30 22.00 -7.93 -3.22
C ASP A 30 21.03 -8.88 -2.48
N PHE A 31 21.05 -10.17 -2.80
CA PHE A 31 20.16 -11.15 -2.15
C PHE A 31 20.52 -11.43 -0.68
N GLY A 32 21.73 -11.07 -0.23
CA GLY A 32 22.10 -11.17 1.18
C GLY A 32 21.22 -10.34 2.11
N MET A 33 20.40 -9.43 1.58
CA MET A 33 19.41 -8.68 2.34
C MET A 33 18.14 -9.44 2.66
N ALA A 34 17.84 -10.56 1.98
CA ALA A 34 16.53 -11.21 2.03
C ALA A 34 16.09 -11.65 3.44
N ALA A 35 17.03 -11.87 4.37
CA ALA A 35 16.69 -12.15 5.76
C ALA A 35 16.00 -10.98 6.48
N LEU A 36 16.27 -9.73 6.08
CA LEU A 36 15.75 -8.54 6.71
C LEU A 36 14.22 -8.39 6.54
N PRO A 37 13.65 -8.38 5.32
CA PRO A 37 12.19 -8.36 5.15
C PRO A 37 11.55 -9.65 5.67
N LEU A 38 12.21 -10.81 5.53
CA LEU A 38 11.72 -12.07 6.12
C LEU A 38 11.52 -11.95 7.64
N ASP A 39 12.52 -11.45 8.37
CA ASP A 39 12.45 -11.25 9.82
C ASP A 39 11.38 -10.21 10.20
N PHE A 40 11.29 -9.11 9.44
CA PHE A 40 10.27 -8.09 9.66
C PHE A 40 8.86 -8.66 9.51
N PHE A 41 8.58 -9.38 8.42
CA PHE A 41 7.25 -9.95 8.18
C PHE A 41 6.90 -11.06 9.17
N GLU A 42 7.87 -11.89 9.60
CA GLU A 42 7.65 -12.86 10.68
C GLU A 42 7.21 -12.17 11.98
N SER A 43 7.85 -11.05 12.32
CA SER A 43 7.49 -10.24 13.48
C SER A 43 6.13 -9.55 13.30
N TYR A 44 5.91 -8.92 12.15
CA TYR A 44 4.74 -8.09 11.87
C TYR A 44 3.47 -8.93 11.73
N ILE A 45 3.51 -9.98 10.90
CA ILE A 45 2.37 -10.80 10.46
C ILE A 45 2.25 -12.09 11.27
N GLY A 46 3.32 -12.88 11.35
CA GLY A 46 3.32 -14.18 12.02
C GLY A 46 4.28 -15.17 11.36
N THR A 47 4.39 -16.37 11.93
CA THR A 47 5.38 -17.39 11.53
C THR A 47 5.43 -17.62 10.02
N TYR A 48 6.64 -17.68 9.47
CA TYR A 48 6.87 -17.96 8.06
C TYR A 48 6.26 -19.33 7.66
N PRO A 49 5.51 -19.41 6.53
CA PRO A 49 4.70 -20.59 6.22
C PRO A 49 5.48 -21.76 5.60
N PHE A 50 6.73 -21.58 5.17
CA PHE A 50 7.52 -22.59 4.43
C PHE A 50 8.79 -23.02 5.17
N SER A 51 9.40 -24.12 4.73
CA SER A 51 10.59 -24.69 5.37
C SER A 51 11.91 -24.01 5.00
N LYS A 52 11.92 -23.21 3.92
CA LYS A 52 13.08 -22.45 3.43
C LYS A 52 12.61 -21.26 2.59
N LEU A 53 13.54 -20.36 2.29
CA LEU A 53 13.39 -19.33 1.28
C LEU A 53 14.59 -19.33 0.33
N ALA A 54 14.36 -19.56 -0.97
CA ALA A 54 15.40 -19.42 -1.99
C ALA A 54 15.13 -18.17 -2.83
N ASN A 55 16.16 -17.35 -3.03
CA ASN A 55 16.14 -16.18 -3.90
C ASN A 55 16.99 -16.49 -5.13
N VAL A 56 16.35 -16.56 -6.30
CA VAL A 56 16.93 -17.12 -7.51
C VAL A 56 16.98 -16.06 -8.61
N GLN A 57 18.17 -15.75 -9.11
CA GLN A 57 18.33 -14.95 -10.32
C GLN A 57 17.85 -15.76 -11.52
N SER A 58 17.06 -15.13 -12.39
CA SER A 58 16.38 -15.81 -13.48
C SER A 58 16.17 -14.91 -14.69
N LYS A 59 15.59 -15.48 -15.75
CA LYS A 59 15.11 -14.76 -16.94
C LYS A 59 13.58 -14.70 -16.97
N THR A 60 12.94 -14.55 -15.81
CA THR A 60 11.50 -14.26 -15.75
C THR A 60 11.16 -13.04 -16.62
N VAL A 61 9.92 -12.91 -17.07
CA VAL A 61 9.47 -11.74 -17.84
C VAL A 61 8.99 -10.59 -16.94
N TYR A 62 8.84 -10.85 -15.65
CA TYR A 62 8.42 -9.91 -14.61
C TYR A 62 9.63 -9.35 -13.84
N GLY A 63 9.43 -8.42 -12.91
CA GLY A 63 10.50 -7.97 -12.00
C GLY A 63 10.94 -9.08 -11.04
N GLY A 64 9.96 -9.74 -10.42
CA GLY A 64 10.09 -10.98 -9.66
C GLY A 64 8.89 -11.89 -9.90
N MET A 65 8.97 -13.10 -9.34
CA MET A 65 7.90 -14.10 -9.32
C MET A 65 8.03 -14.87 -8.00
N GLU A 66 6.96 -14.83 -7.24
CA GLU A 66 6.88 -15.09 -5.82
C GLU A 66 6.87 -16.56 -5.41
N ASN A 67 7.13 -17.50 -6.34
CA ASN A 67 6.92 -18.94 -6.14
C ASN A 67 7.26 -19.43 -4.71
N ALA A 68 6.26 -19.96 -3.99
CA ALA A 68 6.36 -20.46 -2.61
C ALA A 68 7.72 -21.09 -2.23
N GLY A 69 8.43 -20.41 -1.32
CA GLY A 69 9.74 -20.80 -0.79
C GLY A 69 10.90 -20.79 -1.79
N CYS A 70 10.71 -20.24 -3.00
CA CYS A 70 11.68 -20.22 -4.09
C CYS A 70 11.39 -19.08 -5.10
N ILE A 71 11.60 -17.84 -4.68
CA ILE A 71 11.35 -16.63 -5.48
C ILE A 71 12.35 -16.52 -6.63
N PHE A 72 11.86 -16.15 -7.82
CA PHE A 72 12.66 -15.89 -9.01
C PHE A 72 12.66 -14.40 -9.36
N TYR A 73 13.83 -13.78 -9.42
CA TYR A 73 14.00 -12.38 -9.79
C TYR A 73 14.55 -12.25 -11.21
N HIS A 74 14.21 -11.18 -11.93
CA HIS A 74 14.83 -10.88 -13.21
C HIS A 74 16.34 -10.64 -13.04
N GLU A 75 17.15 -11.00 -14.03
CA GLU A 75 18.61 -10.85 -13.96
C GLU A 75 19.07 -9.39 -13.76
N ASN A 76 18.30 -8.42 -14.26
CA ASN A 76 18.49 -6.98 -14.03
C ASN A 76 18.32 -6.54 -12.56
N ALA A 77 17.71 -7.36 -11.70
CA ALA A 77 17.64 -7.06 -10.27
C ALA A 77 19.00 -7.18 -9.57
N ILE A 78 20.00 -7.77 -10.24
CA ILE A 78 21.36 -7.89 -9.73
C ILE A 78 22.17 -6.68 -10.18
N THR A 79 22.39 -5.73 -9.26
CA THR A 79 23.08 -4.46 -9.53
C THR A 79 24.37 -4.32 -8.72
N GLY A 80 24.54 -5.12 -7.66
CA GLY A 80 25.63 -5.04 -6.69
C GLY A 80 25.53 -3.81 -5.79
N LYS A 81 24.37 -3.16 -5.72
CA LYS A 81 24.15 -1.89 -5.00
C LYS A 81 23.08 -1.96 -3.94
N ARG A 82 22.32 -3.07 -3.86
CA ARG A 82 21.15 -3.20 -2.97
C ARG A 82 20.04 -2.18 -3.24
N ASP A 83 19.94 -1.69 -4.47
CA ASP A 83 18.92 -0.73 -4.88
C ASP A 83 17.56 -1.36 -5.23
N GLN A 84 17.44 -2.69 -5.13
CA GLN A 84 16.21 -3.47 -5.35
C GLN A 84 15.58 -3.97 -4.03
N GLU A 85 15.84 -3.29 -2.91
CA GLU A 85 15.38 -3.74 -1.59
C GLU A 85 13.84 -3.80 -1.49
N GLN A 86 13.12 -2.84 -2.08
CA GLN A 86 11.65 -2.84 -2.12
C GLN A 86 11.10 -4.03 -2.91
N LEU A 87 11.70 -4.33 -4.08
CA LEU A 87 11.31 -5.50 -4.88
C LEU A 87 11.52 -6.79 -4.09
N ILE A 88 12.68 -6.97 -3.44
CA ILE A 88 12.95 -8.14 -2.59
C ILE A 88 11.93 -8.23 -1.45
N ALA A 89 11.56 -7.11 -0.83
CA ALA A 89 10.53 -7.08 0.21
C ALA A 89 9.14 -7.45 -0.33
N HIS A 90 8.74 -6.94 -1.50
CA HIS A 90 7.48 -7.27 -2.17
C HIS A 90 7.36 -8.78 -2.43
N GLU A 91 8.36 -9.36 -3.07
CA GLU A 91 8.34 -10.79 -3.39
C GLU A 91 8.35 -11.69 -2.14
N ILE A 92 8.99 -11.25 -1.06
CA ILE A 92 9.01 -12.01 0.21
C ILE A 92 7.69 -11.82 0.98
N ALA A 93 7.02 -10.68 0.87
CA ALA A 93 5.70 -10.47 1.46
C ALA A 93 4.66 -11.45 0.87
N HIS A 94 4.80 -11.80 -0.42
CA HIS A 94 3.94 -12.77 -1.07
C HIS A 94 3.92 -14.15 -0.43
N GLN A 95 4.99 -14.52 0.30
CA GLN A 95 5.04 -15.79 1.02
C GLN A 95 3.89 -15.91 2.05
N TRP A 96 3.39 -14.78 2.58
CA TRP A 96 2.19 -14.73 3.43
C TRP A 96 0.91 -14.48 2.64
N PHE A 97 0.92 -13.56 1.67
CA PHE A 97 -0.26 -13.13 0.89
C PHE A 97 0.00 -13.28 -0.62
N GLY A 98 -0.60 -14.28 -1.25
CA GLY A 98 -0.25 -14.76 -2.58
C GLY A 98 0.01 -16.26 -2.56
N ASP A 99 0.92 -16.71 -1.68
CA ASP A 99 1.24 -18.13 -1.54
C ASP A 99 0.48 -18.83 -0.40
N ALA A 100 0.61 -18.34 0.84
CA ALA A 100 -0.02 -19.00 1.99
C ALA A 100 -1.49 -18.62 2.14
N VAL A 101 -1.86 -17.36 1.91
CA VAL A 101 -3.25 -16.92 1.78
C VAL A 101 -3.41 -16.42 0.36
N THR A 102 -4.10 -17.20 -0.48
CA THR A 102 -4.23 -16.92 -1.92
C THR A 102 -5.63 -16.42 -2.24
N GLU A 103 -5.78 -15.55 -3.22
CA GLU A 103 -7.11 -15.18 -3.71
C GLU A 103 -7.86 -16.39 -4.27
N GLY A 104 -9.17 -16.49 -4.01
CA GLY A 104 -10.02 -17.54 -4.55
C GLY A 104 -10.44 -17.29 -6.00
N ASP A 105 -10.29 -16.06 -6.47
CA ASP A 105 -10.62 -15.62 -7.82
C ASP A 105 -9.74 -14.41 -8.18
N TRP A 106 -9.26 -14.36 -9.43
CA TRP A 106 -8.32 -13.35 -9.91
C TRP A 106 -8.87 -11.91 -9.92
N HIS A 107 -10.19 -11.69 -9.87
CA HIS A 107 -10.74 -10.34 -9.64
C HIS A 107 -10.38 -9.80 -8.26
N HIS A 108 -9.95 -10.66 -7.34
CA HIS A 108 -9.49 -10.31 -6.00
C HIS A 108 -7.95 -10.36 -5.86
N ILE A 109 -7.20 -10.37 -6.97
CA ILE A 109 -5.72 -10.46 -6.97
C ILE A 109 -5.01 -9.32 -6.22
N TRP A 110 -5.72 -8.22 -5.95
CA TRP A 110 -5.23 -7.17 -5.05
C TRP A 110 -4.94 -7.68 -3.62
N LEU A 111 -5.58 -8.78 -3.18
CA LEU A 111 -5.29 -9.43 -1.89
C LEU A 111 -3.85 -9.96 -1.83
N SER A 112 -3.26 -10.24 -2.99
CA SER A 112 -1.88 -10.68 -3.12
C SER A 112 -0.99 -9.48 -3.45
N GLU A 113 -1.26 -8.79 -4.55
CA GLU A 113 -0.40 -7.71 -5.05
C GLU A 113 -0.45 -6.47 -4.16
N GLY A 114 -1.64 -6.01 -3.77
CA GLY A 114 -1.79 -4.84 -2.92
C GLY A 114 -1.23 -5.04 -1.51
N PHE A 115 -1.37 -6.25 -0.95
CA PHE A 115 -0.74 -6.59 0.32
C PHE A 115 0.79 -6.61 0.19
N ALA A 116 1.33 -7.25 -0.84
CA ALA A 116 2.77 -7.33 -1.05
C ALA A 116 3.40 -5.94 -1.24
N THR A 117 2.77 -5.08 -2.05
CA THR A 117 3.21 -3.68 -2.26
C THR A 117 3.20 -2.91 -0.95
N TYR A 118 2.07 -2.90 -0.23
CA TYR A 118 1.96 -2.12 1.01
C TYR A 118 2.87 -2.65 2.14
N LEU A 119 3.03 -3.96 2.25
CA LEU A 119 3.93 -4.55 3.24
C LEU A 119 5.39 -4.24 2.93
N ALA A 120 5.77 -4.16 1.65
CA ALA A 120 7.09 -3.67 1.26
C ALA A 120 7.30 -2.22 1.71
N ASP A 121 6.30 -1.34 1.58
CA ASP A 121 6.40 0.03 2.07
C ASP A 121 6.50 0.10 3.59
N LEU A 122 5.73 -0.71 4.33
CA LEU A 122 5.84 -0.82 5.79
C LEU A 122 7.23 -1.31 6.23
N TYR A 123 7.83 -2.22 5.46
CA TYR A 123 9.20 -2.66 5.70
C TYR A 123 10.20 -1.52 5.48
N LEU A 124 10.04 -0.74 4.41
CA LEU A 124 10.88 0.43 4.16
C LEU A 124 10.70 1.50 5.25
N GLU A 125 9.47 1.72 5.72
CA GLU A 125 9.16 2.61 6.84
C GLU A 125 9.94 2.23 8.09
N GLU A 126 9.92 0.95 8.48
CA GLU A 126 10.68 0.42 9.63
C GLU A 126 12.19 0.65 9.47
N ARG A 127 12.69 0.53 8.23
CA ARG A 127 14.12 0.59 7.91
C ARG A 127 14.68 2.00 7.81
N PHE A 128 13.90 2.90 7.21
CA PHE A 128 14.37 4.20 6.75
C PHE A 128 13.53 5.37 7.29
N GLY A 129 12.49 5.08 8.08
CA GLY A 129 11.60 6.06 8.69
C GLY A 129 10.45 6.49 7.77
N THR A 130 9.52 7.26 8.34
CA THR A 130 8.26 7.67 7.70
C THR A 130 8.45 8.43 6.38
N ASP A 131 9.55 9.17 6.20
CA ASP A 131 9.84 9.86 4.93
C ASP A 131 9.97 8.89 3.74
N SER A 132 10.44 7.65 3.99
CA SER A 132 10.51 6.61 2.95
C SER A 132 9.12 6.13 2.52
N MET A 133 8.23 5.86 3.48
CA MET A 133 6.82 5.54 3.23
C MET A 133 6.14 6.66 2.44
N PHE A 134 6.35 7.91 2.85
CA PHE A 134 5.76 9.07 2.16
C PHE A 134 6.25 9.17 0.71
N SER A 135 7.53 8.90 0.48
CA SER A 135 8.11 8.91 -0.86
C SER A 135 7.47 7.83 -1.75
N SER A 136 7.35 6.59 -1.25
CA SER A 136 6.64 5.51 -1.96
C SER A 136 5.20 5.88 -2.27
N LEU A 137 4.43 6.28 -1.25
CA LEU A 137 3.02 6.64 -1.41
C LEU A 137 2.78 7.77 -2.42
N VAL A 138 3.65 8.78 -2.44
CA VAL A 138 3.56 9.87 -3.42
C VAL A 138 3.81 9.35 -4.83
N GLU A 139 4.82 8.52 -5.04
CA GLU A 139 5.08 7.89 -6.34
C GLU A 139 3.91 7.02 -6.80
N GLU A 140 3.40 6.18 -5.91
CA GLU A 140 2.24 5.32 -6.14
C GLU A 140 0.98 6.11 -6.47
N ARG A 141 0.71 7.21 -5.76
CA ARG A 141 -0.41 8.12 -6.05
C ARG A 141 -0.33 8.60 -7.50
N GLU A 142 0.86 9.03 -7.94
CA GLU A 142 1.06 9.48 -9.33
C GLU A 142 0.87 8.34 -10.34
N GLN A 143 1.25 7.11 -10.00
CA GLN A 143 0.99 5.93 -10.84
C GLN A 143 -0.52 5.67 -11.00
N VAL A 144 -1.28 5.71 -9.90
CA VAL A 144 -2.74 5.55 -9.91
C VAL A 144 -3.41 6.66 -10.72
N ILE A 145 -3.00 7.92 -10.54
CA ILE A 145 -3.52 9.07 -11.28
C ILE A 145 -3.28 8.91 -12.79
N ARG A 146 -2.05 8.57 -13.19
CA ARG A 146 -1.72 8.33 -14.61
C ARG A 146 -2.52 7.17 -15.18
N PHE A 147 -2.66 6.08 -14.43
CA PHE A 147 -3.41 4.91 -14.88
C PHE A 147 -4.90 5.22 -15.07
N THR A 148 -5.51 5.93 -14.13
CA THR A 148 -6.93 6.32 -14.18
C THR A 148 -7.26 7.15 -15.43
N LYS A 149 -6.30 7.93 -15.94
CA LYS A 149 -6.44 8.70 -17.20
C LYS A 149 -6.43 7.81 -18.45
N MET A 150 -5.82 6.63 -18.39
CA MET A 150 -5.77 5.64 -19.49
C MET A 150 -6.89 4.61 -19.40
N ALA A 151 -7.25 4.21 -18.19
CA ALA A 151 -8.14 3.10 -17.89
C ALA A 151 -9.02 3.44 -16.68
N PHE A 152 -10.34 3.48 -16.89
CA PHE A 152 -11.30 3.90 -15.87
C PHE A 152 -12.20 2.73 -15.44
N PHE A 153 -11.67 1.85 -14.59
CA PHE A 153 -12.38 0.73 -13.98
C PHE A 153 -11.93 0.54 -12.51
N PRO A 154 -12.71 -0.13 -11.64
CA PRO A 154 -12.36 -0.30 -10.22
C PRO A 154 -11.28 -1.37 -10.00
N VAL A 155 -10.83 -1.54 -8.75
CA VAL A 155 -9.87 -2.61 -8.39
C VAL A 155 -10.51 -3.98 -8.59
N ILE A 156 -11.75 -4.14 -8.12
CA ILE A 156 -12.53 -5.37 -8.28
C ILE A 156 -13.63 -5.10 -9.31
N ASP A 157 -13.48 -5.70 -10.49
CA ASP A 157 -14.46 -5.65 -11.57
C ASP A 157 -14.75 -7.04 -12.13
N THR A 158 -15.74 -7.72 -11.55
CA THR A 158 -16.16 -9.07 -11.97
C THR A 158 -16.86 -9.11 -13.33
N THR A 159 -17.08 -7.96 -13.97
CA THR A 159 -17.66 -7.90 -15.32
C THR A 159 -16.60 -8.06 -16.41
N ARG A 160 -15.32 -7.88 -16.05
CA ARG A 160 -14.18 -8.04 -16.96
C ARG A 160 -13.75 -9.49 -17.03
N PRO A 161 -13.12 -9.93 -18.13
CA PRO A 161 -12.53 -11.26 -18.18
C PRO A 161 -11.27 -11.33 -17.31
N VAL A 162 -11.10 -12.45 -16.61
CA VAL A 162 -9.84 -12.79 -15.94
C VAL A 162 -8.72 -12.85 -16.98
N SER A 163 -7.69 -12.04 -16.78
CA SER A 163 -6.50 -11.99 -17.64
C SER A 163 -5.34 -11.34 -16.90
N VAL A 164 -4.13 -11.46 -17.47
CA VAL A 164 -2.94 -10.74 -17.01
C VAL A 164 -3.12 -9.22 -16.97
N GLY A 165 -4.10 -8.67 -17.69
CA GLY A 165 -4.42 -7.23 -17.62
C GLY A 165 -5.02 -6.79 -16.29
N LEU A 166 -5.38 -7.73 -15.39
CA LEU A 166 -5.75 -7.40 -14.01
C LEU A 166 -4.53 -6.99 -13.18
N LEU A 167 -3.31 -7.40 -13.55
CA LEU A 167 -2.06 -6.92 -12.96
C LEU A 167 -1.76 -5.51 -13.48
N ASN A 168 -2.20 -4.49 -12.74
CA ASN A 168 -2.09 -3.09 -13.15
C ASN A 168 -2.14 -2.16 -11.92
N PRO A 169 -1.97 -0.84 -12.09
CA PRO A 169 -1.88 0.05 -10.93
C PRO A 169 -3.09 0.13 -10.00
N ASN A 170 -4.25 -0.40 -10.39
CA ASN A 170 -5.34 -0.57 -9.43
C ASN A 170 -5.09 -1.71 -8.43
N THR A 171 -4.51 -2.84 -8.86
CA THR A 171 -4.30 -4.01 -7.99
C THR A 171 -3.03 -3.95 -7.17
N TYR A 172 -2.07 -3.11 -7.57
CA TYR A 172 -0.82 -2.83 -6.85
C TYR A 172 -0.97 -1.53 -6.04
N GLU A 173 -0.71 -0.38 -6.67
CA GLU A 173 -0.55 0.90 -5.97
C GLU A 173 -1.86 1.43 -5.35
N LYS A 174 -3.00 1.35 -6.05
CA LYS A 174 -4.28 1.78 -5.46
C LYS A 174 -4.70 0.87 -4.30
N ALA A 175 -4.39 -0.43 -4.40
CA ALA A 175 -4.67 -1.38 -3.33
C ALA A 175 -3.74 -1.19 -2.12
N ALA A 176 -2.48 -0.80 -2.35
CA ALA A 176 -1.58 -0.40 -1.28
C ALA A 176 -2.06 0.88 -0.58
N TRP A 177 -2.48 1.88 -1.35
CA TRP A 177 -3.15 3.07 -0.83
C TRP A 177 -4.42 2.74 -0.02
N PHE A 178 -5.23 1.77 -0.47
CA PHE A 178 -6.39 1.29 0.28
C PHE A 178 -6.00 0.75 1.66
N LEU A 179 -4.94 -0.07 1.73
CA LEU A 179 -4.42 -0.58 3.00
C LEU A 179 -3.84 0.54 3.87
N HIS A 180 -3.15 1.52 3.28
CA HIS A 180 -2.64 2.71 3.98
C HIS A 180 -3.76 3.55 4.60
N MET A 181 -4.82 3.81 3.84
CA MET A 181 -6.01 4.53 4.32
C MET A 181 -6.73 3.73 5.40
N LEU A 182 -6.82 2.40 5.26
CA LEU A 182 -7.40 1.53 6.28
C LEU A 182 -6.59 1.57 7.59
N ARG A 183 -5.26 1.52 7.51
CA ARG A 183 -4.36 1.70 8.65
C ARG A 183 -4.58 3.05 9.32
N SER A 184 -4.73 4.11 8.53
CA SER A 184 -4.99 5.47 9.03
C SER A 184 -6.34 5.57 9.77
N GLU A 185 -7.40 4.93 9.27
CA GLU A 185 -8.73 4.97 9.91
C GLU A 185 -8.85 4.07 11.14
N THR A 186 -8.18 2.92 11.14
CA THR A 186 -8.24 1.94 12.23
C THR A 186 -7.19 2.19 13.31
N GLY A 187 -6.07 2.82 12.95
CA GLY A 187 -4.87 2.96 13.75
C GLY A 187 -4.00 1.70 13.75
N ASP A 188 -2.70 1.89 13.94
CA ASP A 188 -1.65 0.87 13.76
C ASP A 188 -1.92 -0.44 14.52
N SER A 189 -2.39 -0.35 15.77
CA SER A 189 -2.62 -1.54 16.59
C SER A 189 -3.76 -2.41 16.05
N ILE A 190 -4.86 -1.78 15.61
CA ILE A 190 -6.03 -2.51 15.10
C ILE A 190 -5.68 -3.06 13.71
N PHE A 191 -5.09 -2.23 12.85
CA PHE A 191 -4.66 -2.64 11.53
C PHE A 191 -3.74 -3.87 11.57
N ARG A 192 -2.69 -3.83 12.41
CA ARG A 192 -1.77 -4.96 12.55
C ARG A 192 -2.50 -6.21 13.05
N GLU A 193 -3.42 -6.11 14.01
CA GLU A 193 -4.20 -7.27 14.44
C GLU A 193 -5.13 -7.80 13.33
N CYS A 194 -5.67 -6.95 12.46
CA CYS A 194 -6.41 -7.40 11.27
C CYS A 194 -5.51 -8.25 10.36
N ILE A 195 -4.30 -7.79 10.04
CA ILE A 195 -3.34 -8.52 9.20
C ILE A 195 -2.97 -9.87 9.83
N ARG A 196 -2.64 -9.88 11.13
CA ARG A 196 -2.31 -11.10 11.89
C ARG A 196 -3.49 -12.07 11.95
N SER A 197 -4.69 -11.57 12.20
CA SER A 197 -5.92 -12.37 12.24
C SER A 197 -6.25 -12.95 10.89
N PHE A 198 -6.10 -12.18 9.81
CA PHE A 198 -6.34 -12.64 8.45
C PHE A 198 -5.40 -13.78 8.09
N TYR A 199 -4.08 -13.60 8.28
CA TYR A 199 -3.12 -14.68 8.06
C TYR A 199 -3.40 -15.91 8.93
N ARG A 200 -3.62 -15.73 10.23
CA ARG A 200 -3.87 -16.84 11.18
C ARG A 200 -5.10 -17.67 10.80
N ASN A 201 -6.17 -17.02 10.36
CA ASN A 201 -7.46 -17.67 10.10
C ASN A 201 -7.50 -18.38 8.74
N PHE A 202 -6.76 -17.86 7.74
CA PHE A 202 -6.92 -18.28 6.35
C PHE A 202 -5.67 -18.88 5.71
N ARG A 203 -4.53 -18.96 6.42
CA ARG A 203 -3.32 -19.61 5.90
C ARG A 203 -3.59 -21.03 5.38
N TYR A 204 -2.97 -21.35 4.26
CA TYR A 204 -3.15 -22.55 3.45
C TYR A 204 -4.54 -22.70 2.81
N GLY A 205 -5.19 -21.57 2.50
CA GLY A 205 -6.52 -21.53 1.91
C GLY A 205 -6.70 -20.39 0.91
N ASN A 206 -7.87 -20.40 0.28
CA ASN A 206 -8.29 -19.37 -0.66
C ASN A 206 -9.30 -18.41 -0.01
N VAL A 207 -9.18 -17.12 -0.33
CA VAL A 207 -9.98 -16.03 0.26
C VAL A 207 -10.52 -15.09 -0.79
N LEU A 208 -11.64 -14.45 -0.47
CA LEU A 208 -12.18 -13.30 -1.20
C LEU A 208 -12.05 -12.04 -0.35
N THR A 209 -12.31 -10.89 -0.97
CA THR A 209 -12.25 -9.58 -0.28
C THR A 209 -13.21 -9.52 0.91
N GLU A 210 -14.34 -10.20 0.82
CA GLU A 210 -15.33 -10.32 1.89
C GLU A 210 -14.77 -11.02 3.14
N ASP A 211 -13.83 -11.95 2.99
CA ASP A 211 -13.17 -12.60 4.14
C ASP A 211 -12.28 -11.62 4.90
N PHE A 212 -11.50 -10.80 4.17
CA PHE A 212 -10.70 -9.74 4.80
C PHE A 212 -11.57 -8.66 5.44
N LEU A 213 -12.64 -8.23 4.77
CA LEU A 213 -13.62 -7.31 5.34
C LEU A 213 -14.21 -7.87 6.66
N SER A 214 -14.58 -9.15 6.69
CA SER A 214 -15.11 -9.78 7.91
C SER A 214 -14.09 -9.77 9.06
N VAL A 215 -12.80 -9.93 8.77
CA VAL A 215 -11.74 -9.82 9.78
C VAL A 215 -11.63 -8.39 10.29
N VAL A 216 -11.58 -7.41 9.39
CA VAL A 216 -11.51 -5.99 9.74
C VAL A 216 -12.69 -5.58 10.61
N ASP A 217 -13.90 -5.98 10.24
CA ASP A 217 -15.11 -5.66 11.00
C ASP A 217 -15.09 -6.30 12.39
N SER A 218 -14.65 -7.56 12.48
CA SER A 218 -14.56 -8.28 13.75
C SER A 218 -13.50 -7.71 14.70
N VAL A 219 -12.34 -7.31 14.18
CA VAL A 219 -11.21 -6.82 15.00
C VAL A 219 -11.43 -5.37 15.40
N SER A 220 -11.95 -4.53 14.49
CA SER A 220 -12.20 -3.10 14.75
C SER A 220 -13.49 -2.83 15.54
N GLY A 221 -14.45 -3.77 15.52
CA GLY A 221 -15.77 -3.61 16.14
C GLY A 221 -16.70 -2.65 15.39
N LYS A 222 -16.39 -2.29 14.14
CA LYS A 222 -17.19 -1.40 13.27
C LYS A 222 -17.30 -2.00 11.87
N SER A 223 -18.35 -1.66 11.13
CA SER A 223 -18.50 -2.07 9.73
C SER A 223 -17.72 -1.15 8.80
N TYR A 224 -16.77 -1.69 8.04
CA TYR A 224 -15.99 -1.02 6.99
C TYR A 224 -16.52 -1.30 5.58
N ARG A 225 -17.72 -1.90 5.45
CA ARG A 225 -18.35 -2.23 4.16
C ARG A 225 -18.31 -1.08 3.15
N SER A 226 -18.74 0.12 3.56
CA SER A 226 -18.78 1.31 2.70
C SER A 226 -17.38 1.78 2.28
N PHE A 227 -16.41 1.70 3.19
CA PHE A 227 -15.00 1.98 2.88
C PHE A 227 -14.47 1.01 1.80
N PHE A 228 -14.69 -0.30 1.98
CA PHE A 228 -14.30 -1.32 1.01
C PHE A 228 -15.00 -1.14 -0.34
N ASP A 229 -16.29 -0.83 -0.36
CA ASP A 229 -17.02 -0.60 -1.60
C ASP A 229 -16.49 0.61 -2.35
N GLN A 230 -16.33 1.74 -1.66
CA GLN A 230 -15.86 2.98 -2.25
C GLN A 230 -14.47 2.85 -2.88
N TRP A 231 -13.53 2.22 -2.17
CA TRP A 231 -12.14 2.21 -2.61
C TRP A 231 -11.80 1.06 -3.56
N LEU A 232 -12.48 -0.08 -3.45
CA LEU A 232 -12.18 -1.26 -4.27
C LEU A 232 -13.16 -1.47 -5.43
N ARG A 233 -14.43 -1.06 -5.31
CA ARG A 233 -15.48 -1.34 -6.32
C ARG A 233 -15.93 -0.12 -7.11
N ILE A 234 -15.47 1.08 -6.75
CA ILE A 234 -15.72 2.31 -7.52
C ILE A 234 -14.43 2.72 -8.26
N ALA A 235 -14.60 3.02 -9.54
CA ALA A 235 -13.52 3.45 -10.43
C ALA A 235 -13.06 4.87 -10.08
N GLY A 236 -11.75 5.12 -10.24
CA GLY A 236 -11.14 6.43 -9.97
C GLY A 236 -10.80 6.68 -8.51
N HIS A 237 -10.65 7.96 -8.17
CA HIS A 237 -10.24 8.47 -6.86
C HIS A 237 -10.85 9.87 -6.66
N PRO A 238 -10.87 10.41 -5.42
CA PRO A 238 -11.24 11.80 -5.19
C PRO A 238 -10.35 12.78 -5.96
N ILE A 239 -10.97 13.71 -6.68
CA ILE A 239 -10.29 14.87 -7.29
C ILE A 239 -10.80 16.10 -6.55
N ILE A 240 -9.96 16.76 -5.75
CA ILE A 240 -10.41 17.81 -4.83
C ILE A 240 -9.80 19.18 -5.11
N SER A 241 -10.60 20.21 -4.87
CA SER A 241 -10.18 21.61 -4.81
C SER A 241 -10.52 22.15 -3.42
N ALA A 242 -9.63 22.95 -2.85
CA ALA A 242 -9.85 23.61 -1.57
C ALA A 242 -9.65 25.12 -1.70
N SER A 243 -10.56 25.90 -1.11
CA SER A 243 -10.40 27.33 -0.95
C SER A 243 -10.81 27.75 0.45
N TRP A 244 -10.18 28.79 0.99
CA TRP A 244 -10.54 29.27 2.31
C TRP A 244 -10.43 30.79 2.43
N GLU A 245 -11.31 31.34 3.23
CA GLU A 245 -11.32 32.76 3.60
C GLU A 245 -11.40 32.89 5.12
N GLN A 246 -10.58 33.77 5.69
CA GLN A 246 -10.58 34.04 7.12
C GLN A 246 -11.30 35.37 7.39
N SER A 247 -12.27 35.35 8.30
CA SER A 247 -12.99 36.53 8.78
C SER A 247 -12.99 36.56 10.31
N GLY A 248 -12.16 37.42 10.89
CA GLY A 248 -11.97 37.49 12.33
C GLY A 248 -11.45 36.15 12.90
N PRO A 249 -12.11 35.55 13.91
CA PRO A 249 -11.66 34.32 14.56
C PRO A 249 -12.15 33.04 13.87
N GLU A 250 -12.58 33.11 12.62
CA GLU A 250 -13.15 31.98 11.88
C GLU A 250 -12.56 31.88 10.47
N ILE A 251 -12.25 30.65 10.06
CA ILE A 251 -11.90 30.30 8.68
C ILE A 251 -13.07 29.53 8.07
N LEU A 252 -13.57 30.00 6.94
CA LEU A 252 -14.51 29.27 6.08
C LEU A 252 -13.70 28.49 5.05
N LEU A 253 -13.56 27.18 5.24
CA LEU A 253 -12.93 26.26 4.31
C LEU A 253 -14.00 25.64 3.42
N ARG A 254 -13.86 25.75 2.10
CA ARG A 254 -14.68 25.07 1.11
C ARG A 254 -13.86 23.96 0.45
N ILE A 255 -14.37 22.73 0.53
CA ILE A 255 -13.86 21.59 -0.22
C ILE A 255 -14.87 21.25 -1.32
N ARG A 256 -14.39 21.08 -2.55
CA ARG A 256 -15.17 20.58 -3.68
C ARG A 256 -14.52 19.33 -4.25
N GLN A 257 -15.34 18.33 -4.53
CA GLN A 257 -15.01 17.15 -5.32
C GLN A 257 -15.35 17.42 -6.80
N CYS A 258 -14.35 17.41 -7.67
CA CYS A 258 -14.44 17.81 -9.07
C CYS A 258 -14.91 16.69 -9.99
N GLN A 259 -14.77 15.42 -9.59
CA GLN A 259 -15.28 14.29 -10.34
C GLN A 259 -16.80 14.19 -10.22
N VAL A 260 -17.48 13.82 -11.32
CA VAL A 260 -18.95 13.78 -11.39
C VAL A 260 -19.53 12.38 -11.15
N HIS A 261 -18.73 11.33 -11.38
CA HIS A 261 -19.21 9.94 -11.38
C HIS A 261 -19.58 9.41 -9.98
N HIS A 262 -18.92 9.93 -8.93
CA HIS A 262 -19.14 9.49 -7.56
C HIS A 262 -18.68 10.57 -6.56
N VAL A 263 -19.45 10.74 -5.48
CA VAL A 263 -19.07 11.57 -4.33
C VAL A 263 -18.47 10.64 -3.30
N TYR A 264 -17.16 10.78 -3.06
CA TYR A 264 -16.44 9.99 -2.08
C TYR A 264 -16.67 10.55 -0.68
N SER A 265 -16.63 9.67 0.32
CA SER A 265 -16.67 9.99 1.73
C SER A 265 -15.34 9.64 2.39
N PHE A 266 -14.67 10.62 3.01
CA PHE A 266 -13.35 10.44 3.60
C PHE A 266 -13.03 11.48 4.68
N PRO A 267 -12.21 11.12 5.68
CA PRO A 267 -11.53 12.10 6.51
C PRO A 267 -10.44 12.81 5.69
N LEU A 268 -10.34 14.13 5.86
CA LEU A 268 -9.26 14.94 5.31
C LEU A 268 -8.54 15.64 6.45
N ASP A 269 -7.28 15.30 6.63
CA ASP A 269 -6.41 15.96 7.60
C ASP A 269 -5.96 17.32 7.06
N LEU A 270 -5.91 18.30 7.94
CA LEU A 270 -5.59 19.68 7.66
C LEU A 270 -4.53 20.14 8.66
N GLN A 271 -3.54 20.85 8.15
CA GLN A 271 -2.58 21.60 8.96
C GLN A 271 -2.83 23.09 8.75
N VAL A 272 -3.37 23.74 9.78
CA VAL A 272 -3.62 25.19 9.81
C VAL A 272 -2.40 25.88 10.38
N VAL A 273 -1.75 26.73 9.58
CA VAL A 273 -0.47 27.38 9.91
C VAL A 273 -0.67 28.88 10.03
N SER A 274 -0.24 29.48 11.15
CA SER A 274 -0.22 30.94 11.32
C SER A 274 0.88 31.38 12.28
N GLY A 275 1.71 32.32 11.84
CA GLY A 275 2.77 32.92 12.67
C GLY A 275 3.76 31.91 13.27
N GLY A 276 4.06 30.82 12.55
CA GLY A 276 4.93 29.74 13.01
C GLY A 276 4.28 28.72 13.95
N VAL A 277 2.97 28.84 14.20
CA VAL A 277 2.21 27.83 14.94
C VAL A 277 1.36 27.01 13.99
N THR A 278 1.34 25.71 14.26
CA THR A 278 0.61 24.69 13.51
C THR A 278 -0.47 24.09 14.40
N GLU A 279 -1.71 24.03 13.88
CA GLU A 279 -2.81 23.28 14.48
C GLU A 279 -3.30 22.21 13.50
N GLU A 280 -3.38 20.96 13.96
CA GLU A 280 -3.93 19.84 13.18
C GLU A 280 -5.44 19.73 13.40
N ARG A 281 -6.17 19.50 12.31
CA ARG A 281 -7.61 19.29 12.29
C ARG A 281 -7.95 18.19 11.30
N THR A 282 -9.03 17.47 11.54
CA THR A 282 -9.61 16.56 10.56
C THR A 282 -11.03 17.00 10.26
N VAL A 283 -11.37 17.12 8.98
CA VAL A 283 -12.73 17.36 8.52
C VAL A 283 -13.24 16.13 7.77
N TYR A 284 -14.53 15.83 7.87
CA TYR A 284 -15.13 14.70 7.17
C TYR A 284 -15.89 15.19 5.94
N VAL A 285 -15.38 14.85 4.75
CA VAL A 285 -15.94 15.27 3.47
C VAL A 285 -16.85 14.17 2.95
N ASP A 286 -18.12 14.47 2.72
CA ASP A 286 -19.14 13.53 2.24
C ASP A 286 -20.11 14.14 1.20
N ARG A 287 -19.82 15.37 0.75
CA ARG A 287 -20.61 16.07 -0.29
C ARG A 287 -19.72 16.51 -1.44
N ALA A 288 -20.37 16.72 -2.60
CA ALA A 288 -19.70 17.26 -3.79
C ALA A 288 -19.11 18.66 -3.56
N VAL A 289 -19.78 19.48 -2.76
CA VAL A 289 -19.28 20.77 -2.25
C VAL A 289 -19.66 20.86 -0.78
N GLN A 290 -18.68 21.14 0.07
CA GLN A 290 -18.87 21.17 1.52
C GLN A 290 -18.08 22.31 2.14
N ASP A 291 -18.77 23.10 2.96
CA ASP A 291 -18.19 24.22 3.70
C ASP A 291 -17.99 23.81 5.16
N PHE A 292 -16.81 24.10 5.70
CA PHE A 292 -16.42 23.87 7.08
C PHE A 292 -16.06 25.20 7.74
N ARG A 293 -16.54 25.40 8.97
CA ARG A 293 -16.20 26.54 9.80
C ARG A 293 -15.17 26.11 10.84
N ILE A 294 -13.96 26.66 10.75
CA ILE A 294 -12.85 26.31 11.62
C ILE A 294 -12.58 27.52 12.54
N PRO A 295 -12.84 27.40 13.86
CA PRO A 295 -12.45 28.43 14.81
C PRO A 295 -10.93 28.59 14.83
N PHE A 296 -10.44 29.79 14.55
CA PHE A 296 -9.02 30.11 14.52
C PHE A 296 -8.80 31.58 14.86
N SER A 297 -8.36 31.85 16.09
CA SER A 297 -8.29 33.21 16.66
C SER A 297 -6.98 33.95 16.38
N ARG A 298 -6.09 33.38 15.56
CA ARG A 298 -4.78 33.97 15.24
C ARG A 298 -4.89 34.85 14.00
N GLU A 299 -3.78 35.44 13.58
CA GLU A 299 -3.67 36.20 12.34
C GLU A 299 -3.94 35.32 11.10
N LYS A 300 -3.58 35.83 9.91
CA LYS A 300 -3.78 35.14 8.63
C LYS A 300 -3.27 33.69 8.70
N ALA A 301 -4.16 32.76 8.38
CA ALA A 301 -3.88 31.33 8.33
C ALA A 301 -3.64 30.86 6.89
N ASP A 302 -2.71 29.91 6.76
CA ASP A 302 -2.55 29.06 5.59
C ASP A 302 -3.05 27.65 5.94
N ILE A 303 -3.58 26.92 4.96
CA ILE A 303 -4.07 25.54 5.18
C ILE A 303 -3.33 24.61 4.23
N ARG A 304 -2.69 23.59 4.80
CA ARG A 304 -2.13 22.46 4.05
C ARG A 304 -3.06 21.27 4.17
N LEU A 305 -3.43 20.70 3.02
CA LEU A 305 -4.25 19.49 2.97
C LEU A 305 -3.36 18.26 3.08
N ASP A 306 -3.84 17.26 3.82
CA ASP A 306 -3.25 15.94 3.99
C ASP A 306 -1.72 15.96 4.22
N PRO A 307 -1.21 16.73 5.21
CA PRO A 307 0.23 16.85 5.45
C PRO A 307 0.90 15.53 5.81
N GLY A 308 0.12 14.53 6.27
CA GLY A 308 0.58 13.21 6.63
C GLY A 308 0.45 12.15 5.55
N CYS A 309 0.09 12.55 4.31
CA CYS A 309 -0.06 11.64 3.16
C CYS A 309 -1.03 10.46 3.43
N ARG A 310 -2.15 10.73 4.12
CA ARG A 310 -3.11 9.70 4.56
C ARG A 310 -4.24 9.45 3.58
N LEU A 311 -4.39 10.26 2.53
CA LEU A 311 -5.47 10.14 1.57
C LEU A 311 -4.94 10.01 0.13
N LEU A 312 -5.50 9.04 -0.60
CA LEU A 312 -5.36 8.99 -2.06
C LEU A 312 -6.31 10.02 -2.68
N PHE A 313 -5.76 11.09 -3.25
CA PHE A 313 -6.52 12.08 -4.02
C PHE A 313 -5.65 12.75 -5.08
N GLU A 314 -6.30 13.46 -6.01
CA GLU A 314 -5.68 14.34 -7.00
C GLU A 314 -6.22 15.77 -6.82
N TYR A 315 -5.39 16.79 -7.05
CA TYR A 315 -5.90 18.16 -7.09
C TYR A 315 -6.64 18.43 -8.39
N CYS A 316 -7.72 19.22 -8.35
CA CYS A 316 -8.43 19.60 -9.56
C CYS A 316 -7.48 20.32 -10.55
N PRO A 317 -7.63 20.11 -11.88
CA PRO A 317 -6.70 20.68 -12.86
C PRO A 317 -6.57 22.21 -12.83
N GLU A 318 -7.57 22.90 -12.28
CA GLU A 318 -7.60 24.36 -12.12
C GLU A 318 -6.69 24.86 -10.99
N ASP A 319 -6.28 23.97 -10.08
CA ASP A 319 -5.48 24.26 -8.87
C ASP A 319 -4.03 23.73 -8.98
N GLN A 320 -3.63 23.18 -10.13
CA GLN A 320 -2.26 22.70 -10.43
C GLN A 320 -1.43 23.77 -11.14
#